data_AF-A0AAQ3QF01-F1
#
_entry.id   AF-A0AAQ3QF01-F1
#
_cell.length_a   1.000
_cell.length_b   1.000
_cell.length_c   1.000
_cell.angle_alpha   90.00
_cell.angle_beta   90.00
_cell.angle_gamma   90.00
#
_symmetry.space_group_name_H-M   'P 1'
#
loop_
_entity.id
_entity.type
_entity.pdbx_description
1 polymer ?
#
loop_
_entity_poly.entity_id
_entity_poly.type
_entity_poly.pdbx_seq_one_letter_code
_entity_poly.pdbx_strand_id
1 'polypeptide(L)'
;MGGAEALAAYRTLLRATRKTFAGDTLMLRESAAEIRRKFEDNRGVAAEAEVKRLVDEAREASHFISHMIVQAKLTSSGGYAIKPTQEHAGATLEIPSEESIPKST
;
A
#
# COMPACT_ATOMS: atom_id res chain seq x y z
N MET A 1 -7.50 -3.15 -25.47
CA MET A 1 -6.53 -3.85 -24.61
C MET A 1 -6.43 -3.24 -23.20
N GLY A 2 -6.45 -1.92 -23.03
CA GLY A 2 -6.26 -1.28 -21.70
C GLY A 2 -7.26 -1.63 -20.57
N GLY A 3 -8.52 -1.94 -20.87
CA GLY A 3 -9.52 -2.23 -19.82
C GLY A 3 -9.24 -3.49 -18.99
N ALA A 4 -8.73 -4.55 -19.63
CA ALA A 4 -8.36 -5.79 -18.92
C ALA A 4 -7.13 -5.58 -18.03
N GLU A 5 -6.15 -4.80 -18.50
CA GLU A 5 -4.95 -4.46 -17.73
C GLU A 5 -5.26 -3.55 -16.55
N ALA A 6 -6.15 -2.57 -16.73
CA ALA A 6 -6.62 -1.71 -15.64
C ALA A 6 -7.33 -2.53 -14.55
N LEU A 7 -8.20 -3.47 -14.92
CA LEU A 7 -8.85 -4.36 -13.95
C LEU A 7 -7.86 -5.28 -13.23
N ALA A 8 -6.83 -5.77 -13.93
CA ALA A 8 -5.78 -6.57 -13.31
C ALA A 8 -4.99 -5.73 -12.30
N ALA A 9 -4.56 -4.52 -12.67
CA ALA A 9 -3.83 -3.61 -11.79
C ALA A 9 -4.66 -3.23 -10.55
N TYR A 10 -5.94 -2.91 -10.73
CA TYR A 10 -6.88 -2.65 -9.63
C TYR A 10 -6.93 -3.80 -8.63
N ARG A 11 -7.09 -5.04 -9.12
CA ARG A 11 -7.15 -6.24 -8.27
C ARG A 11 -5.83 -6.50 -7.55
N THR A 12 -4.70 -6.27 -8.21
CA THR A 12 -3.37 -6.42 -7.61
C THR A 12 -3.18 -5.41 -6.48
N LEU A 13 -3.56 -4.16 -6.67
CA LEU A 13 -3.42 -3.10 -5.66
C LEU A 13 -4.30 -3.36 -4.42
N LEU A 14 -5.54 -3.85 -4.63
CA LEU A 14 -6.41 -4.28 -3.52
C LEU A 14 -5.87 -5.50 -2.77
N ARG A 15 -5.15 -6.41 -3.43
CA ARG A 15 -4.52 -7.55 -2.77
C ARG A 15 -3.29 -7.12 -1.95
N ALA A 16 -2.48 -6.22 -2.50
CA ALA A 16 -1.33 -5.64 -1.81
C ALA A 16 -1.75 -4.97 -0.50
N THR A 17 -2.75 -4.07 -0.56
CA THR A 17 -3.28 -3.39 0.64
C THR A 17 -3.85 -4.36 1.68
N ARG A 18 -4.60 -5.37 1.26
CA ARG A 18 -5.13 -6.41 2.16
C ARG A 18 -4.05 -7.19 2.88
N LYS A 19 -2.94 -7.47 2.21
CA LYS A 19 -1.81 -8.19 2.78
C LYS A 19 -1.04 -7.32 3.76
N THR A 20 -0.69 -6.10 3.35
CA THR A 20 0.15 -5.18 4.12
C THR A 20 -0.54 -4.62 5.35
N PHE A 21 -1.82 -4.28 5.25
CA PHE A 21 -2.58 -3.65 6.35
C PHE A 21 -3.43 -4.67 7.14
N ALA A 22 -3.02 -5.94 7.15
CA ALA A 22 -3.78 -7.01 7.78
C ALA A 22 -3.92 -6.82 9.30
N GLY A 23 -5.12 -6.42 9.73
CA GLY A 23 -5.48 -6.13 11.12
C GLY A 23 -5.75 -4.65 11.39
N ASP A 24 -5.46 -3.76 10.45
CA ASP A 24 -5.81 -2.33 10.53
C ASP A 24 -7.02 -2.03 9.66
N THR A 25 -8.19 -2.10 10.29
CA THR A 25 -9.47 -1.95 9.61
C THR A 25 -9.65 -0.54 9.03
N LEU A 26 -9.10 0.48 9.68
CA LEU A 26 -9.16 1.85 9.20
C LEU A 26 -8.34 1.99 7.92
N MET A 27 -7.06 1.58 7.95
CA MET A 27 -6.21 1.64 6.76
C MET A 27 -6.74 0.82 5.60
N LEU A 28 -7.29 -0.37 5.87
CA LEU A 28 -7.92 -1.19 4.83
C LEU A 28 -9.12 -0.49 4.18
N ARG A 29 -9.98 0.15 4.98
CA ARG A 29 -11.16 0.85 4.48
C ARG A 29 -10.79 2.08 3.68
N GLU A 30 -9.94 2.95 4.23
CA GLU A 30 -9.57 4.21 3.59
C GLU A 30 -8.73 3.97 2.33
N SER A 31 -7.79 3.02 2.36
CA SER A 31 -7.01 2.66 1.17
C SER A 31 -7.90 2.10 0.05
N ALA A 32 -8.87 1.24 0.38
CA ALA A 32 -9.80 0.71 -0.62
C ALA A 32 -10.70 1.80 -1.23
N ALA A 33 -11.15 2.76 -0.42
CA ALA A 33 -11.92 3.91 -0.89
C ALA A 33 -11.11 4.80 -1.83
N GLU A 34 -9.86 5.11 -1.48
CA GLU A 34 -8.93 5.89 -2.32
C GLU A 34 -8.68 5.21 -3.66
N ILE A 35 -8.35 3.91 -3.64
CA ILE A 35 -8.09 3.13 -4.85
C ILE A 35 -9.33 3.15 -5.75
N ARG A 36 -10.52 2.90 -5.19
CA ARG A 36 -11.76 2.95 -5.98
C ARG A 36 -11.97 4.33 -6.59
N ARG A 37 -11.83 5.40 -5.80
CA ARG A 37 -12.01 6.77 -6.29
C ARG A 37 -11.08 7.07 -7.46
N LYS A 38 -9.78 6.78 -7.33
CA LYS A 38 -8.80 7.01 -8.40
C LYS A 38 -9.12 6.26 -9.70
N PHE A 39 -9.60 5.02 -9.62
CA PHE A 39 -10.00 4.26 -10.81
C PHE A 39 -11.31 4.76 -11.44
N GLU A 40 -12.24 5.26 -10.63
CA GLU A 40 -13.48 5.89 -11.13
C GLU A 40 -13.19 7.24 -11.80
N ASP A 41 -12.35 8.08 -11.18
CA ASP A 41 -11.96 9.40 -11.71
C ASP A 41 -11.31 9.27 -13.10
N ASN A 42 -10.60 8.17 -13.35
CA ASN A 42 -9.92 7.90 -14.62
C ASN A 42 -10.70 6.97 -15.57
N ARG A 43 -11.94 6.58 -15.25
CA ARG A 43 -12.73 5.64 -16.07
C ARG A 43 -12.95 6.12 -17.50
N GLY A 44 -13.02 7.44 -17.70
CA GLY A 44 -13.26 8.07 -19.01
C GLY A 44 -12.02 8.22 -19.89
N VAL A 45 -10.82 7.87 -19.40
CA VAL A 45 -9.58 8.03 -20.16
C VAL A 45 -9.53 7.02 -21.31
N ALA A 46 -9.53 7.52 -22.55
CA ALA A 46 -9.49 6.70 -23.77
C ALA A 46 -8.14 6.77 -24.50
N ALA A 47 -7.29 7.75 -24.19
CA ALA A 47 -5.98 7.89 -24.79
C ALA A 47 -5.06 6.75 -24.33
N GLU A 48 -4.60 5.92 -25.27
CA GLU A 48 -3.87 4.68 -24.96
C GLU A 48 -2.59 4.94 -24.15
N ALA A 49 -1.83 5.99 -24.49
CA ALA A 49 -0.64 6.38 -23.76
C ALA A 49 -0.94 6.72 -22.29
N GLU A 50 -2.06 7.39 -22.04
CA GLU A 50 -2.47 7.80 -20.70
C GLU A 50 -3.01 6.62 -19.89
N VAL A 51 -3.79 5.73 -20.53
CA VAL A 51 -4.21 4.46 -19.90
C VAL A 51 -2.99 3.65 -19.48
N LYS A 52 -1.99 3.53 -20.35
CA LYS A 52 -0.75 2.80 -20.04
C LYS A 52 -0.01 3.43 -18.86
N ARG A 53 0.14 4.76 -18.85
CA ARG A 53 0.78 5.51 -17.76
C ARG A 53 0.10 5.24 -16.41
N LEU A 54 -1.23 5.37 -16.36
CA LEU A 54 -2.03 5.14 -15.14
C LEU A 54 -1.97 3.68 -14.66
N VAL A 55 -1.96 2.72 -15.59
CA VAL A 55 -1.79 1.29 -15.26
C VAL A 55 -0.41 1.02 -14.68
N ASP A 56 0.63 1.63 -15.24
CA ASP A 56 2.01 1.48 -14.75
C ASP A 56 2.17 2.12 -13.35
N GLU A 57 1.55 3.27 -13.09
CA GLU A 57 1.50 3.86 -11.74
C GLU A 57 0.80 2.93 -10.73
N ALA A 58 -0.32 2.31 -11.11
CA ALA A 58 -1.02 1.37 -10.23
C ALA A 58 -0.18 0.10 -9.93
N ARG A 59 0.65 -0.34 -10.89
CA ARG A 59 1.60 -1.44 -10.70
C ARG A 59 2.71 -1.03 -9.74
N GLU A 60 3.27 0.16 -9.90
CA GLU A 60 4.31 0.69 -9.00
C GLU A 60 3.78 0.85 -7.56
N ALA A 61 2.58 1.41 -7.40
CA ALA A 61 1.93 1.51 -6.10
C ALA A 61 1.72 0.13 -5.45
N SER A 62 1.35 -0.89 -6.24
CA SER A 62 1.18 -2.26 -5.74
C SER A 62 2.50 -2.85 -5.24
N HIS A 63 3.59 -2.61 -6.00
CA HIS A 63 4.93 -3.03 -5.61
C HIS A 63 5.38 -2.33 -4.33
N PHE A 64 5.20 -1.01 -4.25
CA PHE A 64 5.56 -0.22 -3.08
C PHE A 64 4.84 -0.72 -1.82
N ILE A 65 3.51 -0.90 -1.88
CA ILE A 65 2.73 -1.35 -0.73
C ILE A 65 3.15 -2.75 -0.26
N SER A 66 3.51 -3.63 -1.19
CA SER A 66 3.85 -5.02 -0.86
C SER A 66 5.26 -5.17 -0.29
N HIS A 67 6.22 -4.35 -0.73
CA HIS A 67 7.65 -4.54 -0.43
C HIS A 67 8.22 -3.47 0.50
N MET A 68 7.72 -2.24 0.43
CA MET A 68 8.30 -1.09 1.15
C MET A 68 7.56 -0.74 2.43
N ILE A 69 6.33 -1.21 2.61
CA ILE A 69 5.54 -0.94 3.81
C ILE A 69 5.58 -2.17 4.72
N VAL A 70 6.04 -1.97 5.96
CA VAL A 70 5.97 -2.99 7.01
C VAL A 70 5.10 -2.48 8.14
N GLN A 71 4.05 -3.23 8.48
CA GLN A 71 3.13 -2.86 9.55
C GLN A 71 3.66 -3.29 10.92
N ALA A 72 3.87 -2.32 11.79
CA ALA A 72 4.15 -2.57 13.20
C ALA A 72 2.84 -2.99 13.92
N LYS A 73 2.90 -4.04 14.75
CA LYS A 73 1.77 -4.53 15.54
C LYS A 73 2.02 -4.28 17.01
N LEU A 74 1.05 -3.68 17.70
CA LEU A 74 1.09 -3.51 19.15
C LEU A 74 1.04 -4.88 19.84
N THR A 75 2.00 -5.15 20.71
CA THR A 75 2.08 -6.36 21.52
C THR A 75 1.28 -6.17 22.81
N SER A 76 0.89 -7.29 23.44
CA SER A 76 0.22 -7.29 24.76
C SER A 76 1.06 -6.66 25.87
N SER A 77 2.38 -6.54 25.68
CA SER A 77 3.31 -5.87 26.58
C SER A 77 3.41 -4.36 26.38
N GLY A 78 2.65 -3.78 25.45
CA GLY A 78 2.63 -2.34 25.17
C GLY A 78 3.71 -1.83 24.20
N GLY A 79 4.55 -2.71 23.66
CA GLY A 79 5.55 -2.38 22.63
C GLY A 79 5.04 -2.64 21.21
N TYR A 80 5.73 -2.13 20.20
CA TYR A 80 5.42 -2.43 18.80
C TYR A 80 6.39 -3.49 18.25
N ALA A 81 5.85 -4.60 17.73
CA ALA A 81 6.62 -5.63 17.07
C ALA A 81 6.49 -5.52 15.54
N ILE A 82 7.63 -5.55 14.87
CA ILE A 82 7.72 -5.60 13.41
C ILE A 82 8.17 -7.01 13.03
N LYS A 83 7.45 -7.66 12.09
CA LYS A 83 7.85 -8.96 11.53
C LYS A 83 8.13 -8.79 10.03
N PRO A 84 9.37 -8.47 9.63
CA PRO A 84 9.75 -8.46 8.24
C PRO A 84 9.63 -9.88 7.68
N THR A 85 8.77 -10.08 6.68
CA THR A 85 8.74 -11.29 5.86
C THR A 85 9.88 -11.30 4.83
N GLN A 86 10.11 -12.44 4.17
CA GLN A 86 11.15 -12.62 3.14
C GLN A 86 11.03 -11.62 1.98
N GLU A 87 9.84 -11.08 1.73
CA GLU A 87 9.59 -10.04 0.71
C GLU A 87 10.18 -8.67 1.07
N HIS A 88 10.66 -8.49 2.30
CA HIS A 88 11.38 -7.28 2.74
C HIS A 88 12.88 -7.56 2.96
N ALA A 89 13.38 -8.74 2.57
CA ALA A 89 14.79 -9.08 2.70
C ALA A 89 15.65 -8.12 1.87
N GLY A 90 16.51 -7.34 2.54
CA GLY A 90 17.36 -6.31 1.91
C GLY A 90 16.86 -4.87 2.04
N ALA A 91 15.69 -4.63 2.62
CA ALA A 91 15.24 -3.29 2.98
C ALA A 91 15.91 -2.83 4.29
N THR A 92 16.63 -1.71 4.25
CA THR A 92 17.19 -1.08 5.47
C THR A 92 16.06 -0.56 6.34
N LEU A 93 15.91 -1.11 7.54
CA LEU A 93 15.00 -0.58 8.56
C LEU A 93 15.74 0.52 9.33
N GLU A 94 15.52 1.78 8.96
CA GLU A 94 15.91 2.90 9.81
C GLU A 94 14.91 2.99 10.97
N ILE A 95 15.34 2.58 12.17
CA ILE A 95 14.56 2.74 13.40
C ILE A 95 14.85 4.15 13.92
N PRO A 96 13.87 5.08 13.93
CA PRO A 96 14.05 6.37 14.59
C PRO A 96 14.23 6.10 16.09
N SER A 97 15.35 6.52 16.65
CA SER A 97 15.61 6.46 18.09
C SER A 97 14.51 7.23 18.85
N GLU A 98 14.14 6.73 20.04
CA GLU A 98 13.06 7.24 20.91
C GLU A 98 13.13 8.74 21.27
N GLU A 99 14.26 9.41 20.98
CA GLU A 99 14.48 10.84 21.20
C GLU A 99 13.60 11.75 20.31
N SER A 100 12.99 11.19 19.26
CA SER A 100 12.13 11.91 18.30
C SER A 100 10.63 11.80 18.58
N ILE A 101 10.20 11.02 19.59
CA ILE A 101 8.79 10.92 19.96
C ILE A 101 8.47 12.06 20.93
N PRO A 102 7.64 13.05 20.56
CA PRO A 102 7.23 14.08 21.50
C PRO A 102 6.48 13.40 22.65
N LYS A 103 7.04 13.52 23.87
CA LYS A 103 6.36 13.10 25.09
C LYS A 103 5.00 13.79 25.14
N SER A 104 3.93 13.02 25.04
CA SER A 104 2.58 13.54 25.29
C SER A 104 2.55 14.02 26.74
N THR A 105 2.41 15.33 26.91
CA THR A 105 2.16 15.99 28.20
C THR A 105 0.69 15.92 28.53
#